data_AF-A0A0E2Q264-F1
#
_entry.id   AF-A0A0E2Q264-F1
#
_cell.length_a   1.000
_cell.length_b   1.000
_cell.length_c   1.000
_cell.angle_alpha   90.00
_cell.angle_beta   90.00
_cell.angle_gamma   90.00
#
_symmetry.space_group_name_H-M   'P 1'
#
loop_
_entity.id
_entity.type
_entity.pdbx_description
1 polymer ?
#
loop_
_entity_poly.entity_id
_entity_poly.type
_entity_poly.pdbx_seq_one_letter_code
_entity_poly.pdbx_strand_id
1 'polypeptide(L)'
;MEINKDIKELILEYVKRYFKFENDFYRLPGIKFTDANWQKFKNGDTSIEKMGAARVNAMLDCLFEDFELAMIGKAQDEYYLDNSLKFNMAFHTYYDQFKKQQLMKWLETSLEDIIGGTGRMYTSSGSYIANAYLEIALESSSLGGGEYMLQMRFKNYSRSQEPIPSGRKNRLEWIENNLENIR
;
A
#
# COMPACT_ATOMS: atom_id res chain seq x y z
N MET A 1 1.35 -1.90 15.48
CA MET A 1 2.20 -2.55 14.46
C MET A 1 3.58 -2.75 15.06
N GLU A 2 4.15 -3.93 14.89
CA GLU A 2 5.50 -4.29 15.32
C GLU A 2 6.42 -4.36 14.08
N ILE A 3 7.58 -3.71 14.16
CA ILE A 3 8.58 -3.72 13.10
C ILE A 3 9.40 -5.00 13.20
N ASN A 4 9.29 -5.86 12.19
CA ASN A 4 10.00 -7.14 12.13
C ASN A 4 10.27 -7.56 10.66
N LYS A 5 10.73 -8.79 10.46
CA LYS A 5 11.02 -9.35 9.13
C LYS A 5 9.82 -9.28 8.17
N ASP A 6 8.60 -9.48 8.65
CA ASP A 6 7.41 -9.47 7.79
C ASP A 6 7.11 -8.05 7.26
N ILE A 7 7.37 -7.02 8.07
CA ILE A 7 7.31 -5.61 7.61
C ILE A 7 8.38 -5.32 6.55
N LYS A 8 9.60 -5.88 6.70
CA LYS A 8 10.62 -5.78 5.64
C LYS A 8 10.11 -6.37 4.32
N GLU A 9 9.53 -7.56 4.38
CA GLU A 9 9.00 -8.24 3.18
C GLU A 9 7.82 -7.46 2.57
N LEU A 10 6.92 -6.92 3.39
CA LEU A 10 5.82 -6.06 2.96
C LEU A 10 6.32 -4.81 2.23
N ILE A 11 7.32 -4.10 2.77
CA ILE A 11 7.94 -2.94 2.12
C ILE A 11 8.52 -3.35 0.77
N LEU A 12 9.34 -4.40 0.71
CA LEU A 12 9.98 -4.85 -0.53
C LEU A 12 8.97 -5.25 -1.60
N GLU A 13 7.85 -5.85 -1.20
CA GLU A 13 6.76 -6.19 -2.10
C GLU A 13 6.10 -4.92 -2.64
N TYR A 14 5.64 -4.01 -1.78
CA TYR A 14 4.94 -2.79 -2.20
C TYR A 14 5.82 -1.81 -3.01
N VAL A 15 7.13 -1.78 -2.75
CA VAL A 15 8.09 -1.03 -3.59
C VAL A 15 8.03 -1.53 -5.04
N LYS A 16 8.03 -2.84 -5.27
CA LYS A 16 7.95 -3.42 -6.63
C LYS A 16 6.62 -3.12 -7.31
N ARG A 17 5.53 -2.95 -6.55
CA ARG A 17 4.19 -2.66 -7.09
C ARG A 17 4.08 -1.24 -7.62
N TYR A 18 4.68 -0.28 -6.92
CA TYR A 18 4.54 1.15 -7.23
C TYR A 18 5.69 1.72 -8.04
N PHE A 19 6.91 1.22 -7.86
CA PHE A 19 8.09 1.75 -8.53
C PHE A 19 8.57 0.81 -9.63
N LYS A 20 8.70 1.36 -10.85
CA LYS A 20 9.26 0.63 -11.99
C LYS A 20 10.75 0.29 -11.77
N PHE A 21 11.48 1.21 -11.13
CA PHE A 21 12.88 1.03 -10.79
C PHE A 21 13.06 1.26 -9.28
N GLU A 22 13.69 0.31 -8.58
CA GLU A 22 13.83 0.36 -7.11
C GLU A 22 14.61 1.60 -6.63
N ASN A 23 15.54 2.11 -7.44
CA ASN A 23 16.35 3.29 -7.12
C ASN A 23 15.52 4.58 -7.00
N ASP A 24 14.36 4.64 -7.65
CA ASP A 24 13.43 5.75 -7.48
C ASP A 24 12.86 5.82 -6.07
N PHE A 25 12.78 4.68 -5.38
CA PHE A 25 12.33 4.57 -3.99
C PHE A 25 13.48 4.75 -3.00
N TYR A 26 14.51 3.90 -3.06
CA TYR A 26 15.48 3.83 -1.96
C TYR A 26 16.40 5.07 -1.88
N ARG A 27 16.42 5.91 -2.92
CA ARG A 27 17.14 7.20 -2.93
C ARG A 27 16.27 8.40 -2.52
N LEU A 28 15.00 8.21 -2.19
CA LEU A 28 14.12 9.30 -1.75
C LEU A 28 14.71 10.02 -0.52
N PRO A 29 14.44 11.35 -0.38
CA PRO A 29 14.71 12.07 0.86
C PRO A 29 14.06 11.34 2.05
N GLY A 30 14.77 11.25 3.18
CA GLY A 30 14.33 10.49 4.36
C GLY A 30 14.78 9.02 4.35
N ILE A 31 14.78 8.35 3.19
CA ILE A 31 15.23 6.96 3.06
C ILE A 31 16.74 6.89 2.83
N LYS A 32 17.22 7.46 1.71
CA LYS A 32 18.64 7.69 1.37
C LYS A 32 19.56 6.46 1.54
N PHE A 33 19.22 5.33 0.94
CA PHE A 33 20.15 4.20 0.80
C PHE A 33 21.17 4.44 -0.31
N THR A 34 22.38 3.90 -0.12
CA THR A 34 23.30 3.61 -1.22
C THR A 34 22.94 2.28 -1.87
N ASP A 35 23.33 2.06 -3.12
CA ASP A 35 23.02 0.81 -3.84
C ASP A 35 23.51 -0.43 -3.08
N ALA A 36 24.73 -0.39 -2.53
CA ALA A 36 25.29 -1.47 -1.74
C ALA A 36 24.50 -1.77 -0.46
N ASN A 37 24.06 -0.73 0.26
CA ASN A 37 23.28 -0.91 1.49
C ASN A 37 21.85 -1.38 1.20
N TRP A 38 21.27 -0.96 0.08
CA TRP A 38 19.98 -1.47 -0.39
C TRP A 38 20.04 -2.98 -0.70
N GLN A 39 21.10 -3.45 -1.36
CA GLN A 39 21.28 -4.89 -1.59
C GLN A 39 21.43 -5.67 -0.29
N LYS A 40 22.22 -5.17 0.67
CA LYS A 40 22.34 -5.78 2.01
C LYS A 40 20.99 -5.86 2.75
N PHE A 41 20.20 -4.79 2.67
CA PHE A 41 18.86 -4.76 3.26
C PHE A 41 17.92 -5.80 2.63
N LYS A 42 17.88 -5.86 1.29
CA LYS A 42 17.10 -6.85 0.54
C LYS A 42 17.49 -8.29 0.90
N ASN A 43 18.78 -8.58 0.93
CA ASN A 43 19.30 -9.91 1.23
C ASN A 43 19.11 -10.34 2.70
N GLY A 44 18.74 -9.41 3.58
CA GLY A 44 18.52 -9.68 5.00
C GLY A 44 19.77 -9.56 5.87
N ASP A 45 20.88 -9.09 5.34
CA ASP A 45 22.11 -8.82 6.10
C ASP A 45 21.91 -7.68 7.12
N THR A 46 20.93 -6.82 6.87
CA THR A 46 20.52 -5.75 7.79
C THR A 46 19.11 -6.02 8.31
N SER A 47 18.98 -6.25 9.62
CA SER A 47 17.66 -6.33 10.26
C SER A 47 17.01 -4.96 10.33
N ILE A 48 15.74 -4.88 9.91
CA ILE A 48 14.93 -3.66 9.95
C ILE A 48 14.71 -3.14 11.39
N GLU A 49 14.67 -4.04 12.38
CA GLU A 49 14.51 -3.71 13.81
C GLU A 49 15.66 -2.86 14.35
N LYS A 50 16.85 -2.99 13.77
CA LYS A 50 18.06 -2.26 14.19
C LYS A 50 18.31 -1.00 13.36
N MET A 51 17.45 -0.71 12.39
CA MET A 51 17.56 0.50 11.58
C MET A 51 17.01 1.71 12.34
N GLY A 52 17.51 2.90 12.00
CA GLY A 52 17.00 4.14 12.60
C GLY A 52 15.51 4.33 12.31
N ALA A 53 14.72 4.56 13.36
CA ALA A 53 13.26 4.67 13.28
C ALA A 53 12.78 5.67 12.22
N ALA A 54 13.44 6.83 12.11
CA ALA A 54 13.10 7.84 11.10
C ALA A 54 13.16 7.30 9.66
N ARG A 55 14.13 6.44 9.34
CA ARG A 55 14.25 5.83 8.02
C ARG A 55 13.18 4.77 7.79
N VAL A 56 12.88 3.96 8.81
CA VAL A 56 11.87 2.91 8.72
C VAL A 56 10.48 3.52 8.51
N ASN A 57 10.13 4.53 9.31
CA ASN A 57 8.87 5.25 9.16
C ASN A 57 8.78 5.95 7.81
N ALA A 58 9.85 6.61 7.33
CA ALA A 58 9.84 7.22 5.99
C ALA A 58 9.60 6.21 4.85
N MET A 59 10.05 4.95 4.99
CA MET A 59 9.72 3.90 4.02
C MET A 59 8.24 3.51 4.07
N LEU A 60 7.68 3.42 5.27
CA LEU A 60 6.28 3.05 5.49
C LEU A 60 5.33 4.17 5.02
N ASP A 61 5.56 5.41 5.48
CA ASP A 61 4.77 6.59 5.16
C ASP A 61 4.78 6.91 3.65
N CYS A 62 5.85 6.53 2.94
CA CYS A 62 5.91 6.66 1.49
C CYS A 62 4.94 5.69 0.78
N LEU A 63 4.78 4.47 1.31
CA LEU A 63 4.09 3.37 0.63
C LEU A 63 2.63 3.26 1.03
N PHE A 64 2.30 3.59 2.28
CA PHE A 64 1.01 3.33 2.90
C PHE A 64 0.39 4.62 3.44
N GLU A 65 -0.94 4.72 3.39
CA GLU A 65 -1.67 5.75 4.14
C GLU A 65 -1.69 5.45 5.65
N ASP A 66 -1.94 6.45 6.50
CA ASP A 66 -2.04 6.27 7.95
C ASP A 66 -3.09 5.21 8.34
N PHE A 67 -4.23 5.20 7.63
CA PHE A 67 -5.25 4.17 7.80
C PHE A 67 -4.74 2.78 7.44
N GLU A 68 -3.93 2.66 6.39
CA GLU A 68 -3.28 1.41 6.01
C GLU A 68 -2.25 0.96 7.05
N LEU A 69 -1.48 1.88 7.66
CA LEU A 69 -0.59 1.56 8.78
C LEU A 69 -1.36 1.01 9.99
N ALA A 70 -2.54 1.57 10.28
CA ALA A 70 -3.41 1.04 11.32
C ALA A 70 -3.94 -0.36 10.97
N MET A 71 -4.33 -0.59 9.71
CA MET A 71 -4.75 -1.90 9.22
C MET A 71 -3.62 -2.93 9.26
N ILE A 72 -2.38 -2.56 8.94
CA ILE A 72 -1.23 -3.47 9.06
C ILE A 72 -1.09 -3.93 10.51
N GLY A 73 -1.23 -3.02 11.49
CA GLY A 73 -1.23 -3.39 12.90
C GLY A 73 -2.31 -4.40 13.27
N LYS A 74 -3.55 -4.19 12.78
CA LYS A 74 -4.66 -5.13 13.02
C LYS A 74 -4.45 -6.48 12.33
N ALA A 75 -3.97 -6.47 11.09
CA ALA A 75 -3.65 -7.68 10.35
C ALA A 75 -2.52 -8.47 11.05
N GLN A 76 -1.52 -7.80 11.64
CA GLN A 76 -0.49 -8.50 12.43
C GLN A 76 -1.09 -9.23 13.63
N ASP A 77 -1.98 -8.57 14.39
CA ASP A 77 -2.63 -9.18 15.56
C ASP A 77 -3.34 -10.49 15.14
N GLU A 78 -4.15 -10.45 14.08
CA GLU A 78 -4.87 -11.64 13.59
C GLU A 78 -3.93 -12.70 13.01
N TYR A 79 -2.94 -12.28 12.22
CA TYR A 79 -1.98 -13.18 11.57
C TYR A 79 -1.11 -13.95 12.58
N TYR A 80 -0.63 -13.27 13.64
CA TYR A 80 0.23 -13.94 14.62
C TYR A 80 -0.51 -14.84 15.60
N LEU A 81 -1.81 -14.60 15.81
CA LEU A 81 -2.66 -15.45 16.64
C LEU A 81 -3.04 -16.77 15.94
N ASP A 82 -3.09 -16.81 14.62
CA ASP A 82 -3.44 -18.01 13.84
C ASP A 82 -2.20 -18.70 13.22
N ASN A 83 -1.86 -19.88 13.74
CA ASN A 83 -0.76 -20.70 13.20
C ASN A 83 -1.02 -21.21 11.78
N SER A 84 -2.29 -21.41 11.40
CA SER A 84 -2.65 -21.82 10.05
C SER A 84 -2.28 -20.74 9.03
N LEU A 85 -2.55 -19.47 9.35
CA LEU A 85 -2.18 -18.34 8.46
C LEU A 85 -0.66 -18.26 8.27
N LYS A 86 0.10 -18.29 9.36
CA LYS A 86 1.58 -18.23 9.32
C LYS A 86 2.22 -19.37 8.54
N PHE A 87 1.63 -20.56 8.59
CA PHE A 87 2.16 -21.71 7.88
C PHE A 87 1.83 -21.68 6.38
N ASN A 88 0.66 -21.14 6.02
CA ASN A 88 0.11 -21.25 4.68
C ASN A 88 0.45 -20.08 3.76
N MET A 89 0.72 -18.88 4.29
CA MET A 89 1.01 -17.71 3.46
C MET A 89 1.93 -16.71 4.14
N ALA A 90 2.63 -15.91 3.34
CA ALA A 90 3.40 -14.78 3.84
C ALA A 90 2.47 -13.63 4.28
N PHE A 91 2.93 -12.81 5.23
CA PHE A 91 2.15 -11.73 5.81
C PHE A 91 1.63 -10.72 4.77
N HIS A 92 2.45 -10.33 3.78
CA HIS A 92 2.01 -9.38 2.76
C HIS A 92 0.82 -9.91 1.92
N THR A 93 0.73 -11.21 1.70
CA THR A 93 -0.40 -11.86 1.01
C THR A 93 -1.65 -11.82 1.88
N TYR A 94 -1.51 -12.09 3.18
CA TYR A 94 -2.62 -11.98 4.12
C TYR A 94 -3.10 -10.52 4.26
N TYR A 95 -2.18 -9.55 4.34
CA TYR A 95 -2.53 -8.13 4.41
C TYR A 95 -3.34 -7.68 3.18
N ASP A 96 -2.99 -8.14 1.97
CA ASP A 96 -3.78 -7.85 0.78
C ASP A 96 -5.22 -8.41 0.89
N GLN A 97 -5.39 -9.61 1.47
CA GLN A 97 -6.71 -10.21 1.72
C GLN A 97 -7.49 -9.41 2.76
N PHE A 98 -6.84 -9.04 3.87
CA PHE A 98 -7.42 -8.24 4.94
C PHE A 98 -7.92 -6.88 4.43
N LYS A 99 -7.06 -6.15 3.71
CA LYS A 99 -7.40 -4.87 3.08
C LYS A 99 -8.55 -5.01 2.07
N LYS A 100 -8.55 -6.09 1.29
CA LYS A 100 -9.64 -6.36 0.33
C LYS A 100 -10.97 -6.67 1.02
N GLN A 101 -10.97 -7.43 2.11
CA GLN A 101 -12.18 -7.64 2.93
C GLN A 101 -12.71 -6.33 3.50
N GLN A 102 -11.82 -5.42 3.91
CA GLN A 102 -12.21 -4.09 4.36
C GLN A 102 -12.87 -3.26 3.23
N LEU A 103 -12.36 -3.35 1.99
CA LEU A 103 -13.00 -2.74 0.82
C LEU A 103 -14.38 -3.35 0.55
N MET A 104 -14.52 -4.67 0.60
CA MET A 104 -15.81 -5.35 0.43
C MET A 104 -16.83 -4.87 1.44
N LYS A 105 -16.41 -4.73 2.70
CA LYS A 105 -17.26 -4.18 3.76
C LYS A 105 -17.70 -2.74 3.45
N TRP A 106 -16.80 -1.88 2.97
CA TRP A 106 -17.17 -0.53 2.55
C TRP A 106 -18.18 -0.54 1.41
N LEU A 107 -18.01 -1.40 0.40
CA LEU A 107 -18.95 -1.54 -0.71
C LEU A 107 -20.34 -1.98 -0.23
N GLU A 108 -20.40 -2.83 0.80
CA GLU A 108 -21.68 -3.29 1.38
C GLU A 108 -22.34 -2.23 2.27
N THR A 109 -21.59 -1.53 3.11
CA THR A 109 -22.17 -0.67 4.17
C THR A 109 -22.17 0.82 3.85
N SER A 110 -21.38 1.25 2.87
CA SER A 110 -21.04 2.66 2.67
C SER A 110 -20.88 3.02 1.18
N LEU A 111 -21.56 2.27 0.30
CA LEU A 111 -21.44 2.40 -1.16
C LEU A 111 -21.55 3.84 -1.66
N GLU A 112 -22.54 4.58 -1.16
CA GLU A 112 -22.81 5.96 -1.55
C GLU A 112 -21.71 6.92 -1.12
N ASP A 113 -20.91 6.59 -0.10
CA ASP A 113 -19.85 7.43 0.47
C ASP A 113 -18.48 7.13 -0.16
N ILE A 114 -18.37 6.06 -0.95
CA ILE A 114 -17.13 5.71 -1.62
C ILE A 114 -16.83 6.68 -2.76
N ILE A 115 -15.62 7.22 -2.72
CA ILE A 115 -14.98 7.94 -3.81
C ILE A 115 -13.66 7.26 -4.15
N GLY A 116 -13.15 7.54 -5.35
CA GLY A 116 -11.82 7.09 -5.73
C GLY A 116 -11.18 8.02 -6.73
N GLY A 117 -9.90 7.81 -6.97
CA GLY A 117 -9.07 8.65 -7.84
C GLY A 117 -7.81 7.93 -8.29
N THR A 118 -7.00 8.61 -9.09
CA THR A 118 -5.70 8.05 -9.51
C THR A 118 -4.58 8.72 -8.74
N GLY A 119 -3.84 7.90 -7.99
CA GLY A 119 -2.72 8.34 -7.19
C GLY A 119 -1.46 8.58 -8.01
N ARG A 120 -0.59 9.44 -7.47
CA ARG A 120 0.74 9.74 -8.03
C ARG A 120 1.79 9.36 -6.99
N MET A 121 2.93 8.85 -7.45
CA MET A 121 4.06 8.55 -6.58
C MET A 121 5.27 9.37 -7.00
N TYR A 122 5.85 10.14 -6.07
CA TYR A 122 7.07 10.91 -6.36
C TYR A 122 8.30 10.00 -6.38
N THR A 123 9.24 10.31 -7.27
CA THR A 123 10.51 9.59 -7.40
C THR A 123 11.65 10.41 -6.81
N SER A 124 12.76 9.75 -6.50
CA SER A 124 13.99 10.42 -6.05
C SER A 124 14.55 11.48 -7.01
N SER A 125 14.16 11.44 -8.29
CA SER A 125 14.56 12.43 -9.30
C SER A 125 13.77 13.75 -9.25
N GLY A 126 12.72 13.84 -8.42
CA GLY A 126 11.79 14.98 -8.39
C GLY A 126 10.65 14.89 -9.42
N SER A 127 10.62 13.82 -10.23
CA SER A 127 9.47 13.51 -11.10
C SER A 127 8.39 12.72 -10.33
N TYR A 128 7.25 12.44 -11.00
CA TYR A 128 6.21 11.57 -10.45
C TYR A 128 5.77 10.50 -11.46
N ILE A 129 5.39 9.33 -10.93
CA ILE A 129 4.73 8.27 -11.67
C ILE A 129 3.24 8.59 -11.68
N ALA A 130 2.72 8.98 -12.84
CA ALA A 130 1.28 9.20 -13.04
C ALA A 130 0.51 7.87 -12.97
N ASN A 131 -0.69 7.89 -12.38
CA ASN A 131 -1.56 6.71 -12.24
C ASN A 131 -0.83 5.52 -11.57
N ALA A 132 -0.04 5.80 -10.54
CA ALA A 132 0.74 4.80 -9.83
C ALA A 132 -0.15 3.75 -9.15
N TYR A 133 -1.29 4.18 -8.62
CA TYR A 133 -2.27 3.35 -7.92
C TYR A 133 -3.69 3.95 -8.06
N LEU A 134 -4.70 3.14 -7.75
CA LEU A 134 -6.06 3.58 -7.47
C LEU A 134 -6.14 3.96 -5.99
N GLU A 135 -6.60 5.16 -5.69
CA GLU A 135 -6.96 5.56 -4.32
C GLU A 135 -8.46 5.37 -4.13
N ILE A 136 -8.86 4.85 -2.98
CA ILE A 136 -10.26 4.68 -2.58
C ILE A 136 -10.40 5.27 -1.18
N ALA A 137 -11.37 6.16 -0.99
CA ALA A 137 -11.64 6.80 0.29
C ALA A 137 -13.14 6.88 0.59
N LEU A 138 -13.45 7.10 1.86
CA LEU A 138 -14.80 7.47 2.30
C LEU A 138 -14.91 8.99 2.39
N GLU A 139 -15.79 9.59 1.60
CA GLU A 139 -15.93 11.05 1.45
C GLU A 139 -16.27 11.73 2.78
N SER A 140 -17.15 11.13 3.57
CA SER A 140 -17.52 11.61 4.91
C SER A 140 -16.35 11.73 5.90
N SER A 141 -15.21 11.07 5.61
CA SER A 141 -14.01 11.09 6.44
C SER A 141 -12.99 12.17 6.03
N SER A 142 -13.38 13.12 5.18
CA SER A 142 -12.48 14.18 4.70
C SER A 142 -11.93 15.04 5.84
N LEU A 143 -10.63 15.31 5.79
CA LEU A 143 -9.93 16.23 6.69
C LEU A 143 -9.78 17.64 6.08
N GLY A 144 -10.29 17.84 4.87
CA GLY A 144 -10.00 19.02 4.04
C GLY A 144 -8.70 18.86 3.25
N GLY A 145 -8.44 19.77 2.31
CA GLY A 145 -7.18 19.79 1.54
C GLY A 145 -7.00 18.63 0.54
N GLY A 146 -8.01 17.76 0.36
CA GLY A 146 -7.92 16.57 -0.49
C GLY A 146 -7.46 15.31 0.26
N GLU A 147 -7.32 15.37 1.58
CA GLU A 147 -6.95 14.24 2.43
C GLU A 147 -8.18 13.63 3.12
N TYR A 148 -8.14 12.32 3.34
CA TYR A 148 -9.21 11.55 3.96
C TYR A 148 -8.65 10.66 5.07
N MET A 149 -9.31 10.65 6.22
CA MET A 149 -8.90 9.79 7.34
C MET A 149 -9.03 8.30 6.99
N LEU A 150 -10.02 7.93 6.17
CA LEU A 150 -10.26 6.56 5.74
C LEU A 150 -9.93 6.44 4.25
N GLN A 151 -8.69 6.04 3.96
CA GLN A 151 -8.16 5.94 2.60
C GLN A 151 -7.30 4.68 2.43
N MET A 152 -7.42 4.02 1.28
CA MET A 152 -6.66 2.84 0.89
C MET A 152 -6.11 2.97 -0.52
N ARG A 153 -4.98 2.31 -0.79
CA ARG A 153 -4.34 2.29 -2.11
C ARG A 153 -4.35 0.88 -2.69
N PHE A 154 -4.73 0.77 -3.95
CA PHE A 154 -4.76 -0.51 -4.68
C PHE A 154 -4.01 -0.39 -6.01
N LYS A 155 -3.26 -1.42 -6.37
CA LYS A 155 -2.66 -1.56 -7.69
C LYS A 155 -3.57 -2.43 -8.56
N ASN A 156 -3.89 -1.93 -9.75
CA ASN A 156 -4.61 -2.72 -10.76
C ASN A 156 -3.64 -3.62 -11.54
N TYR A 157 -3.94 -4.92 -11.57
CA TYR A 157 -3.23 -5.95 -12.33
C TYR A 157 -4.06 -6.51 -13.49
N SER A 158 -5.17 -5.87 -13.85
CA SER A 158 -5.97 -6.26 -15.01
C SER A 158 -5.10 -6.26 -16.28
N ARG A 159 -5.32 -7.24 -17.16
CA ARG A 159 -4.65 -7.29 -18.48
C ARG A 159 -5.14 -6.19 -19.43
N SER A 160 -6.29 -5.57 -19.13
CA SER A 160 -6.83 -4.46 -19.92
C SER A 160 -5.87 -3.28 -19.87
N GLN A 161 -5.66 -2.65 -21.02
CA GLN A 161 -4.89 -1.40 -21.12
C GLN A 161 -5.79 -0.17 -20.89
N GLU A 162 -7.08 -0.37 -20.63
CA GLU A 162 -8.00 0.74 -20.38
C GLU A 162 -7.68 1.40 -19.03
N PRO A 163 -7.58 2.74 -19.01
CA PRO A 163 -7.36 3.47 -17.77
C PRO A 163 -8.59 3.38 -16.86
N ILE A 164 -8.37 3.59 -15.55
CA ILE A 164 -9.47 3.72 -14.59
C ILE A 164 -10.37 4.89 -15.05
N PRO A 165 -11.69 4.69 -15.21
CA PRO A 165 -12.57 5.72 -15.74
C PRO A 165 -12.69 6.92 -14.80
N SER A 166 -13.08 8.05 -15.39
CA SER A 166 -13.43 9.26 -14.67
C SER A 166 -14.91 9.31 -14.30
N GLY A 167 -15.23 10.04 -13.23
CA GLY A 167 -16.58 10.16 -12.67
C GLY A 167 -16.85 9.14 -11.56
N ARG A 168 -17.54 9.58 -10.48
CA ARG A 168 -17.80 8.77 -9.28
C ARG A 168 -18.48 7.45 -9.61
N LYS A 169 -19.61 7.51 -10.32
CA LYS A 169 -20.41 6.33 -10.68
C LYS A 169 -19.61 5.32 -11.52
N ASN A 170 -19.01 5.78 -12.62
CA ASN A 170 -18.24 4.90 -13.50
C ASN A 170 -17.06 4.24 -12.77
N ARG A 171 -16.39 4.97 -11.88
CA ARG A 171 -15.26 4.43 -11.11
C ARG A 171 -15.70 3.42 -10.07
N LEU A 172 -16.84 3.64 -9.42
CA LEU A 172 -17.41 2.69 -8.47
C LEU A 172 -17.80 1.39 -9.17
N GLU A 173 -18.52 1.48 -10.29
CA GLU A 173 -18.85 0.32 -11.15
C GLU A 173 -17.58 -0.40 -11.62
N TRP A 174 -16.53 0.35 -11.97
CA TRP A 174 -15.24 -0.23 -12.35
C TRP A 174 -14.59 -1.00 -11.20
N ILE A 175 -14.62 -0.46 -9.97
CA ILE A 175 -14.07 -1.12 -8.76
C ILE A 175 -14.77 -2.45 -8.54
N GLU A 176 -16.11 -2.46 -8.52
CA GLU A 176 -16.92 -3.66 -8.32
C GLU A 176 -16.59 -4.75 -9.35
N ASN A 177 -16.47 -4.36 -10.63
CA ASN A 177 -16.17 -5.29 -11.73
C ASN A 177 -14.70 -5.78 -11.75
N ASN A 178 -13.79 -5.11 -11.02
CA ASN A 178 -12.36 -5.42 -11.03
C ASN A 178 -11.81 -5.84 -9.67
N LEU A 179 -12.67 -6.21 -8.71
CA LEU A 179 -12.26 -6.63 -7.37
C LEU A 179 -11.17 -7.70 -7.40
N GLU A 180 -11.27 -8.71 -8.28
CA GLU A 180 -10.26 -9.78 -8.43
C GLU A 180 -8.92 -9.30 -8.99
N ASN A 181 -8.92 -8.18 -9.71
CA ASN A 181 -7.76 -7.64 -10.41
C ASN A 181 -6.98 -6.59 -9.58
N ILE A 182 -7.55 -6.10 -8.49
CA ILE A 182 -6.91 -5.10 -7.62
C ILE A 182 -6.28 -5.75 -6.38
N ARG A 183 -5.06 -5.32 -6.03
CA ARG A 183 -4.31 -5.74 -4.84
C ARG A 183 -3.58 -4.56 -4.22
#